data_AF-A0A7V6MHH6-F1
#
_entry.id   AF-A0A7V6MHH6-F1
#
_cell.length_a   1.000
_cell.length_b   1.000
_cell.length_c   1.000
_cell.angle_alpha   90.00
_cell.angle_beta   90.00
_cell.angle_gamma   90.00
#
_symmetry.space_group_name_H-M   'P 1'
#
loop_
_entity.id
_entity.type
_entity.pdbx_description
1 polymer ?
#
loop_
_entity_poly.entity_id
_entity_poly.type
_entity_poly.pdbx_seq_one_letter_code
_entity_poly.pdbx_strand_id
1 'polypeptide(L)'
;MDRAFWKVLAFLLCAVLMFLLPLMTILDRQDDIAYNIVLTECNRFVDACRDTGYITPGMYSEFTNRIRSTGNTYSIKLSHIKRSVSPVYKQINGVLDFTGEYEITHINYGEHDILGVLYPNNPVQSEHDKSRRYDMSMGDLLFVEVQNNGKTMATAIRDMMMFRNTDYPAIFVRSGGMIRNEAY
;
A
#
# COMPACT_ATOMS: atom_id res chain seq x y z
N MET A 1 -51.33 29.07 -13.66
CA MET A 1 -50.04 28.87 -14.35
C MET A 1 -49.03 28.10 -13.48
N ASP A 2 -49.10 28.21 -12.15
CA ASP A 2 -48.15 27.58 -11.21
C ASP A 2 -48.03 26.05 -11.30
N ARG A 3 -49.15 25.34 -11.55
CA ARG A 3 -49.12 23.87 -11.68
C ARG A 3 -48.32 23.38 -12.89
N ALA A 4 -48.24 24.16 -13.96
CA ALA A 4 -47.48 23.79 -15.15
C ALA A 4 -45.97 23.94 -14.91
N PHE A 5 -45.56 25.01 -14.21
CA PHE A 5 -44.17 25.25 -13.83
C PHE A 5 -43.63 24.12 -12.94
N TRP A 6 -44.37 23.72 -11.89
CA TRP A 6 -43.98 22.61 -11.03
C TRP A 6 -43.87 21.27 -11.76
N LYS A 7 -44.72 21.02 -12.76
CA LYS A 7 -44.65 19.81 -13.60
C LYS A 7 -43.41 19.81 -14.50
N VAL A 8 -43.08 20.95 -15.11
CA VAL A 8 -41.87 21.11 -15.94
C VAL A 8 -40.62 20.95 -15.08
N LEU A 9 -40.60 21.54 -13.88
CA LEU A 9 -39.50 21.39 -12.92
C LEU A 9 -39.34 19.92 -12.48
N ALA A 10 -40.45 19.25 -12.13
CA ALA A 10 -40.42 17.84 -11.71
C ALA A 10 -39.93 16.92 -12.85
N PHE A 11 -40.34 17.19 -14.10
CA PHE A 11 -39.88 16.46 -15.26
C PHE A 11 -38.37 16.63 -15.48
N LEU A 12 -37.87 17.87 -15.39
CA LEU A 12 -36.44 18.16 -15.51
C LEU A 12 -35.63 17.49 -14.39
N LEU A 13 -36.13 17.52 -13.16
CA LEU A 13 -35.50 16.84 -12.02
C LEU A 13 -35.46 15.31 -12.21
N CYS A 14 -36.55 14.70 -12.70
CA CYS A 14 -36.57 13.27 -13.06
C CYS A 14 -35.56 12.93 -14.14
N ALA A 15 -35.43 13.76 -15.19
CA ALA A 15 -34.45 13.54 -16.25
C ALA A 15 -33.00 13.59 -15.72
N VAL A 16 -32.71 14.52 -14.80
CA VAL A 16 -31.39 14.60 -14.13
C VAL A 16 -31.15 13.37 -13.26
N LEU A 17 -32.13 12.94 -12.46
CA LEU A 17 -32.02 11.72 -11.62
C LEU A 17 -31.79 10.46 -12.45
N MET A 18 -32.46 10.32 -13.59
CA MET A 18 -32.26 9.20 -14.52
C MET A 18 -30.84 9.14 -15.08
N PHE A 19 -30.11 10.26 -15.12
CA PHE A 19 -28.71 10.29 -15.53
C PHE A 19 -27.74 10.09 -14.34
N LEU A 20 -28.04 10.68 -13.19
CA LEU A 20 -27.16 10.61 -12.01
C LEU A 20 -27.07 9.21 -11.40
N LEU A 21 -28.18 8.46 -11.37
CA LEU A 21 -28.19 7.10 -10.81
C LEU A 21 -27.27 6.14 -11.59
N PRO A 22 -27.38 5.97 -12.92
CA PRO A 22 -26.46 5.10 -13.65
C PRO A 22 -25.02 5.61 -13.59
N LEU A 23 -24.80 6.93 -13.60
CA LEU A 23 -23.47 7.51 -13.45
C LEU A 23 -22.81 7.08 -12.12
N MET A 24 -23.52 7.16 -11.00
CA MET A 24 -23.01 6.68 -9.71
C MET A 24 -22.62 5.20 -9.78
N THR A 25 -23.49 4.35 -10.34
CA THR A 25 -23.19 2.91 -10.41
C THR A 25 -21.96 2.58 -11.25
N ILE A 26 -21.68 3.38 -12.28
CA ILE A 26 -20.48 3.21 -13.11
C ILE A 26 -19.23 3.62 -12.33
N LEU A 27 -19.30 4.72 -11.57
CA LEU A 27 -18.18 5.20 -10.76
C LEU A 27 -17.88 4.26 -9.59
N ASP A 28 -18.90 3.72 -8.93
CA ASP A 28 -18.71 2.70 -7.89
C ASP A 28 -18.01 1.45 -8.45
N ARG A 29 -18.43 0.99 -9.65
CA ARG A 29 -17.75 -0.12 -10.33
C ARG A 29 -16.31 0.23 -10.72
N GLN A 30 -16.04 1.47 -11.10
CA GLN A 30 -14.68 1.91 -11.40
C GLN A 30 -13.79 1.87 -10.16
N ASP A 31 -14.31 2.28 -9.00
CA ASP A 31 -13.61 2.16 -7.71
C ASP A 31 -13.37 0.70 -7.32
N ASP A 32 -14.36 -0.18 -7.51
CA ASP A 32 -14.21 -1.63 -7.26
C ASP A 32 -13.14 -2.27 -8.16
N ILE A 33 -13.10 -1.90 -9.45
CA ILE A 33 -12.06 -2.35 -10.38
C ILE A 33 -10.69 -1.85 -9.92
N ALA A 34 -10.59 -0.58 -9.54
CA ALA A 34 -9.35 0.00 -9.05
C ALA A 34 -8.87 -0.72 -7.76
N TYR A 35 -9.77 -1.02 -6.83
CA TYR A 35 -9.47 -1.80 -5.63
C TYR A 35 -8.89 -3.18 -5.97
N ASN A 36 -9.54 -3.92 -6.88
CA ASN A 36 -9.08 -5.26 -7.26
C ASN A 36 -7.73 -5.24 -7.97
N ILE A 37 -7.48 -4.24 -8.82
CA ILE A 37 -6.17 -4.04 -9.44
C ILE A 37 -5.12 -3.79 -8.35
N VAL A 38 -5.35 -2.83 -7.45
CA VAL A 38 -4.39 -2.53 -6.37
C VAL A 38 -4.14 -3.74 -5.48
N LEU A 39 -5.17 -4.52 -5.14
CA LEU A 39 -5.05 -5.75 -4.36
C LEU A 39 -4.18 -6.79 -5.08
N THR A 40 -4.43 -7.01 -6.36
CA THR A 40 -3.67 -7.98 -7.17
C THR A 40 -2.22 -7.55 -7.33
N GLU A 41 -1.98 -6.27 -7.61
CA GLU A 41 -0.65 -5.67 -7.74
C GLU A 41 0.13 -5.72 -6.43
N CYS A 42 -0.54 -5.43 -5.30
CA CYS A 42 0.05 -5.51 -3.96
C CYS A 42 0.44 -6.95 -3.63
N ASN A 43 -0.45 -7.91 -3.85
CA ASN A 43 -0.13 -9.33 -3.65
C ASN A 43 1.04 -9.78 -4.53
N ARG A 44 1.05 -9.40 -5.82
CA ARG A 44 2.17 -9.75 -6.71
C ARG A 44 3.49 -9.17 -6.22
N PHE A 45 3.50 -7.92 -5.76
CA PHE A 45 4.70 -7.29 -5.21
C PHE A 45 5.17 -8.00 -3.94
N VAL A 46 4.26 -8.27 -3.00
CA VAL A 46 4.57 -8.99 -1.75
C VAL A 46 5.10 -10.39 -2.03
N ASP A 47 4.44 -11.15 -2.89
CA ASP A 47 4.86 -12.52 -3.22
C ASP A 47 6.22 -12.52 -3.93
N ALA A 48 6.46 -11.60 -4.88
CA ALA A 48 7.77 -11.45 -5.49
C ALA A 48 8.86 -11.13 -4.46
N CYS A 49 8.60 -10.23 -3.50
CA CYS A 49 9.54 -9.92 -2.42
C CYS A 49 9.77 -11.13 -1.49
N ARG A 50 8.74 -11.93 -1.22
CA ARG A 50 8.82 -13.11 -0.35
C ARG A 50 9.58 -14.27 -0.99
N ASP A 51 9.45 -14.43 -2.30
CA ASP A 51 10.08 -15.51 -3.07
C ASP A 51 11.54 -15.17 -3.44
N THR A 52 11.87 -13.88 -3.57
CA THR A 52 13.23 -13.42 -3.85
C THR A 52 14.04 -13.13 -2.58
N GLY A 53 13.40 -12.69 -1.50
CA GLY A 53 14.07 -12.27 -0.27
C GLY A 53 14.64 -10.85 -0.34
N TYR A 54 14.25 -10.05 -1.34
CA TYR A 54 14.77 -8.69 -1.48
C TYR A 54 13.81 -7.76 -2.23
N ILE A 55 14.04 -6.46 -2.07
CA ILE A 55 13.32 -5.40 -2.78
C ILE A 55 14.32 -4.65 -3.65
N THR A 56 14.01 -4.50 -4.95
CA THR A 56 14.79 -3.67 -5.88
C THR A 56 14.04 -2.39 -6.23
N PRO A 57 14.76 -1.32 -6.65
CA PRO A 57 14.12 -0.08 -7.10
C PRO A 57 13.21 -0.30 -8.31
N GLY A 58 13.59 -1.21 -9.21
CA GLY A 58 12.78 -1.60 -10.37
C GLY A 58 11.43 -2.22 -9.98
N MET A 59 11.44 -3.18 -9.05
CA MET A 59 10.21 -3.81 -8.55
C MET A 59 9.27 -2.80 -7.88
N TYR A 60 9.82 -1.90 -7.06
CA TYR A 60 9.03 -0.88 -6.39
C TYR A 60 8.49 0.18 -7.36
N SER A 61 9.30 0.62 -8.33
CA SER A 61 8.89 1.54 -9.40
C SER A 61 7.79 0.94 -10.28
N GLU A 62 7.95 -0.31 -10.70
CA GLU A 62 6.94 -1.03 -11.49
C GLU A 62 5.62 -1.16 -10.72
N PHE A 63 5.68 -1.58 -9.45
CA PHE A 63 4.52 -1.63 -8.57
C PHE A 63 3.81 -0.27 -8.47
N THR A 64 4.58 0.79 -8.21
CA THR A 64 4.06 2.15 -8.07
C THR A 64 3.43 2.65 -9.38
N ASN A 65 4.02 2.35 -10.53
CA ASN A 65 3.50 2.74 -11.84
C ASN A 65 2.20 2.00 -12.17
N ARG A 66 2.11 0.71 -11.85
CA ARG A 66 0.90 -0.09 -12.08
C ARG A 66 -0.26 0.33 -11.21
N ILE A 67 -0.04 0.61 -9.92
CA ILE A 67 -1.14 1.15 -9.08
C ILE A 67 -1.55 2.55 -9.54
N ARG A 68 -0.61 3.43 -9.93
CA ARG A 68 -0.93 4.77 -10.44
C ARG A 68 -1.68 4.76 -11.77
N SER A 69 -1.57 3.67 -12.55
CA SER A 69 -2.29 3.52 -13.81
C SER A 69 -3.82 3.47 -13.66
N THR A 70 -4.34 3.25 -12.44
CA THR A 70 -5.78 3.32 -12.14
C THR A 70 -6.32 4.76 -12.15
N GLY A 71 -5.45 5.78 -12.23
CA GLY A 71 -5.83 7.19 -12.24
C GLY A 71 -6.02 7.80 -10.86
N ASN A 72 -5.84 7.03 -9.78
CA ASN A 72 -5.88 7.51 -8.41
C ASN A 72 -4.46 7.71 -7.84
N THR A 73 -4.34 8.64 -6.90
CA THR A 73 -3.11 8.81 -6.12
C THR A 73 -3.15 7.89 -4.91
N TYR A 74 -2.04 7.20 -4.64
CA TYR A 74 -1.92 6.29 -3.50
C TYR A 74 -0.73 6.68 -2.62
N SER A 75 -0.90 6.47 -1.31
CA SER A 75 0.19 6.41 -0.34
C SER A 75 0.43 4.94 -0.02
N ILE A 76 1.68 4.52 -0.18
CA ILE A 76 2.15 3.18 0.14
C ILE A 76 2.82 3.27 1.51
N LYS A 77 2.66 2.26 2.37
CA LYS A 77 3.44 2.08 3.59
C LYS A 77 4.04 0.69 3.57
N LEU A 78 5.35 0.62 3.77
CA LEU A 78 6.11 -0.61 3.86
C LEU A 78 6.56 -0.82 5.30
N SER A 79 6.40 -2.04 5.81
CA SER A 79 6.89 -2.43 7.14
C SER A 79 7.56 -3.80 7.04
N HIS A 80 8.80 -3.87 7.49
CA HIS A 80 9.56 -5.11 7.54
C HIS A 80 9.90 -5.44 9.00
N ILE A 81 9.48 -6.61 9.48
CA ILE A 81 9.76 -7.09 10.83
C ILE A 81 10.85 -8.14 10.74
N LYS A 82 12.07 -7.76 11.12
CA LYS A 82 13.23 -8.64 11.17
C LYS A 82 13.28 -9.40 12.48
N ARG A 83 13.41 -10.71 12.41
CA ARG A 83 13.62 -11.57 13.58
C ARG A 83 15.12 -11.73 13.82
N SER A 84 15.61 -11.17 14.92
CA SER A 84 17.00 -11.33 15.36
C SER A 84 17.07 -12.29 16.54
N VAL A 85 18.03 -13.21 16.51
CA VAL A 85 18.30 -14.14 17.62
C VAL A 85 19.63 -13.75 18.23
N SER A 86 19.59 -13.23 19.45
CA SER A 86 20.78 -12.79 20.18
C SER A 86 21.06 -13.75 21.34
N PRO A 87 22.30 -14.24 21.51
CA PRO A 87 22.66 -15.04 22.67
C PRO A 87 22.60 -14.19 23.95
N VAL A 88 21.97 -14.72 25.00
CA VAL A 88 21.92 -14.06 26.30
C VAL A 88 23.22 -14.37 27.05
N TYR A 89 23.88 -13.31 27.53
CA TYR A 89 25.06 -13.42 28.37
C TYR A 89 24.71 -12.95 29.78
N LYS A 90 25.07 -13.74 30.81
CA LYS A 90 25.00 -13.30 32.21
C LYS A 90 26.39 -12.90 32.65
N GLN A 91 26.47 -11.74 33.29
CA GLN A 91 27.73 -11.25 33.84
C GLN A 91 27.92 -11.85 35.23
N ILE A 92 28.86 -12.78 35.38
CA ILE A 92 29.27 -13.35 36.66
C ILE A 92 30.71 -12.93 36.89
N ASN A 93 30.97 -12.16 37.95
CA ASN A 93 32.32 -11.68 38.32
C ASN A 93 33.07 -10.94 37.19
N GLY A 94 32.37 -10.16 36.36
CA GLY A 94 32.99 -9.34 35.31
C GLY A 94 33.33 -10.09 34.01
N VAL A 95 33.09 -11.40 33.94
CA VAL A 95 33.20 -12.20 32.72
C VAL A 95 31.80 -12.44 32.16
N LEU A 96 31.64 -12.22 30.85
CA LEU A 96 30.40 -12.55 30.14
C LEU A 96 30.37 -14.06 29.91
N ASP A 97 29.50 -14.77 30.62
CA ASP A 97 29.29 -16.20 30.41
C ASP A 97 28.01 -16.43 29.60
N PHE A 98 28.09 -17.32 28.61
CA PHE A 98 26.95 -17.62 27.74
C PHE A 98 25.98 -18.53 28.48
N THR A 99 24.72 -18.09 28.62
CA THR A 99 23.74 -18.80 29.46
C THR A 99 23.08 -19.99 28.77
N GLY A 100 23.37 -20.24 27.49
CA GLY A 100 22.66 -21.23 26.69
C GLY A 100 21.26 -20.79 26.23
N GLU A 101 20.85 -19.57 26.59
CA GLU A 101 19.55 -19.01 26.24
C GLU A 101 19.69 -18.07 25.05
N TYR A 102 18.70 -18.09 24.17
CA TYR A 102 18.62 -17.21 23.01
C TYR A 102 17.39 -16.31 23.15
N GLU A 103 17.59 -15.00 23.05
CA GLU A 103 16.50 -14.03 23.02
C GLU A 103 16.11 -13.73 21.57
N ILE A 104 14.81 -13.78 21.29
CA ILE A 104 14.25 -13.43 19.98
C ILE A 104 13.75 -11.99 20.04
N THR A 105 14.46 -11.09 19.38
CA THR A 105 14.04 -9.69 19.24
C THR A 105 13.41 -9.47 17.87
N HIS A 106 12.35 -8.66 17.82
CA HIS A 106 11.71 -8.23 16.57
C HIS A 106 12.06 -6.77 16.32
N ILE A 107 12.79 -6.51 15.23
CA ILE A 107 13.17 -5.16 14.81
C ILE A 107 12.23 -4.74 13.68
N ASN A 108 11.51 -3.64 13.88
CA ASN A 108 10.63 -3.09 12.86
C ASN A 108 11.39 -2.03 12.04
N TYR A 109 11.52 -2.27 10.74
CA TYR A 109 11.99 -1.31 9.76
C TYR A 109 10.79 -0.70 9.04
N GLY A 110 10.75 0.62 9.00
CA GLY A 110 9.68 1.36 8.34
C GLY A 110 9.98 1.64 6.88
N GLU A 111 9.00 2.26 6.22
CA GLU A 111 9.10 2.68 4.82
C GLU A 111 10.32 3.57 4.56
N HIS A 112 10.63 4.50 5.47
CA HIS A 112 11.75 5.42 5.32
C HIS A 112 13.11 4.69 5.23
N ASP A 113 13.30 3.65 6.04
CA ASP A 113 14.54 2.87 6.06
C ASP A 113 14.68 2.05 4.77
N ILE A 114 13.59 1.45 4.31
CA ILE A 114 13.55 0.64 3.09
C ILE A 114 13.79 1.53 1.86
N LEU A 115 13.10 2.67 1.77
CA LEU A 115 13.25 3.61 0.66
C LEU A 115 14.62 4.29 0.65
N GLY A 116 15.22 4.53 1.82
CA GLY A 116 16.58 5.07 1.93
C GLY A 116 17.64 4.16 1.30
N VAL A 117 17.44 2.84 1.35
CA VAL A 117 18.31 1.86 0.68
C VAL A 117 18.04 1.78 -0.83
N LEU A 118 16.77 1.87 -1.23
CA LEU A 118 16.37 1.80 -2.65
C LEU A 118 16.77 3.04 -3.46
N TYR A 119 16.68 4.21 -2.86
CA TYR A 119 16.94 5.51 -3.49
C TYR A 119 17.97 6.32 -2.67
N PRO A 120 19.25 5.89 -2.65
CA PRO A 120 20.29 6.69 -2.04
C PRO A 120 20.46 8.01 -2.81
N ASN A 121 20.85 9.09 -2.13
CA ASN A 121 21.04 10.43 -2.70
C ASN A 121 22.15 10.53 -3.78
N ASN A 122 22.72 9.41 -4.21
CA ASN A 122 23.81 9.39 -5.17
C ASN A 122 23.31 8.96 -6.56
N PRO A 123 23.26 9.86 -7.56
CA PRO A 123 22.63 9.62 -8.86
C PRO A 123 23.42 8.69 -9.80
N VAL A 124 24.55 8.13 -9.36
CA VAL A 124 25.53 7.44 -10.23
C VAL A 124 25.33 5.91 -10.29
N GLN A 125 24.50 5.32 -9.44
CA GLN A 125 24.32 3.86 -9.38
C GLN A 125 23.16 3.38 -10.26
N SER A 126 23.48 2.49 -11.21
CA SER A 126 22.50 1.84 -12.09
C SER A 126 21.40 1.13 -11.29
N GLU A 127 20.20 1.02 -11.85
CA GLU A 127 19.04 0.39 -11.18
C GLU A 127 19.25 -1.10 -10.84
N HIS A 128 20.27 -1.72 -11.44
CA HIS A 128 20.64 -3.12 -11.22
C HIS A 128 21.83 -3.31 -10.26
N ASP A 129 22.33 -2.25 -9.63
CA ASP A 129 23.43 -2.39 -8.67
C ASP A 129 22.94 -3.10 -7.40
N LYS A 130 23.72 -4.08 -6.93
CA LYS A 130 23.40 -4.86 -5.72
C LYS A 130 23.36 -3.98 -4.47
N SER A 131 24.04 -2.83 -4.49
CA SER A 131 24.05 -1.84 -3.40
C SER A 131 22.71 -1.17 -3.14
N ARG A 132 21.81 -1.13 -4.12
CA ARG A 132 20.49 -0.48 -4.03
C ARG A 132 19.37 -1.46 -3.69
N ARG A 133 19.72 -2.69 -3.36
CA ARG A 133 18.80 -3.76 -3.05
C ARG A 133 18.62 -3.86 -1.54
N TYR A 134 17.36 -3.86 -1.10
CA TYR A 134 17.04 -4.10 0.31
C TYR A 134 16.88 -5.59 0.53
N ASP A 135 17.84 -6.19 1.25
CA ASP A 135 17.86 -7.61 1.54
C ASP A 135 17.10 -7.94 2.83
N MET A 136 16.38 -9.06 2.81
CA MET A 136 15.60 -9.55 3.93
C MET A 136 15.92 -11.03 4.16
N SER A 137 15.85 -11.47 5.42
CA SER A 137 16.22 -12.84 5.79
C SER A 137 15.00 -13.76 5.79
N MET A 138 15.25 -15.06 5.59
CA MET A 138 14.19 -16.06 5.67
C MET A 138 13.55 -16.04 7.07
N GLY A 139 12.22 -16.02 7.12
CA GLY A 139 11.47 -15.96 8.38
C GLY A 139 11.12 -14.56 8.87
N ASP A 140 11.61 -13.51 8.21
CA ASP A 140 11.14 -12.14 8.45
C ASP A 140 9.72 -11.93 7.87
N LEU A 141 9.01 -10.91 8.37
CA LEU A 141 7.66 -10.56 7.90
C LEU A 141 7.68 -9.24 7.12
N LEU A 142 7.09 -9.25 5.94
CA LEU A 142 6.87 -8.04 5.14
C LEU A 142 5.38 -7.69 5.13
N PHE A 143 5.05 -6.43 5.36
CA PHE A 143 3.71 -5.87 5.23
C PHE A 143 3.73 -4.66 4.30
N VAL A 144 2.75 -4.60 3.41
CA VAL A 144 2.53 -3.54 2.44
C VAL A 144 1.10 -3.06 2.56
N GLU A 145 0.94 -1.79 2.86
CA GLU A 145 -0.35 -1.12 2.97
C GLU A 145 -0.43 -0.05 1.88
N VAL A 146 -1.54 -0.03 1.15
CA VAL A 146 -1.81 0.94 0.10
C VAL A 146 -3.14 1.61 0.41
N GLN A 147 -3.09 2.93 0.58
CA GLN A 147 -4.25 3.77 0.84
C GLN A 147 -4.36 4.83 -0.25
N ASN A 148 -5.56 5.12 -0.75
CA ASN A 148 -5.73 6.25 -1.66
C ASN A 148 -5.50 7.58 -0.92
N ASN A 149 -4.81 8.51 -1.59
CA ASN A 149 -4.62 9.87 -1.11
C ASN A 149 -5.67 10.78 -1.78
N GLY A 150 -6.62 11.28 -0.99
CA GLY A 150 -7.73 12.10 -1.47
C GLY A 150 -9.00 11.30 -1.84
N LYS A 151 -9.97 11.97 -2.45
CA LYS A 151 -11.29 11.39 -2.78
C LYS A 151 -11.29 10.79 -4.18
N THR A 152 -11.87 9.61 -4.32
CA THR A 152 -12.20 9.05 -5.64
C THR A 152 -13.31 9.87 -6.30
N MET A 153 -13.47 9.75 -7.62
CA MET A 153 -14.55 10.43 -8.34
C MET A 153 -15.94 10.03 -7.82
N ALA A 154 -16.14 8.76 -7.46
CA ALA A 154 -17.38 8.27 -6.86
C ALA A 154 -17.66 8.98 -5.53
N THR A 155 -16.65 9.03 -4.66
CA THR A 155 -16.76 9.70 -3.35
C THR A 155 -17.03 11.19 -3.50
N ALA A 156 -16.36 11.87 -4.43
CA ALA A 156 -16.56 13.30 -4.67
C ALA A 156 -17.98 13.63 -5.14
N ILE A 157 -18.53 12.84 -6.07
CA ILE A 157 -19.91 13.03 -6.57
C ILE A 157 -20.94 12.68 -5.48
N ARG A 158 -20.70 11.63 -4.71
CA ARG A 158 -21.56 11.25 -3.58
C ARG A 158 -21.58 12.33 -2.51
N ASP A 159 -20.42 12.86 -2.15
CA ASP A 159 -20.26 13.95 -1.18
C ASP A 159 -20.98 15.22 -1.63
N MET A 160 -20.86 15.59 -2.91
CA MET A 160 -21.59 16.69 -3.52
C MET A 160 -23.11 16.51 -3.37
N MET A 161 -23.65 15.31 -3.66
CA MET A 161 -25.10 15.06 -3.58
C MET A 161 -25.61 14.99 -2.14
N MET A 162 -24.83 14.40 -1.23
CA MET A 162 -25.21 14.25 0.18
C MET A 162 -24.91 15.50 1.01
N PHE A 163 -24.33 16.55 0.41
CA PHE A 163 -23.82 17.73 1.10
C PHE A 163 -22.93 17.35 2.30
N ARG A 164 -22.07 16.35 2.11
CA ARG A 164 -21.15 15.80 3.11
C ARG A 164 -19.71 15.93 2.65
N ASN A 165 -18.79 15.93 3.61
CA ASN A 165 -17.35 15.90 3.35
C ASN A 165 -16.78 14.63 3.98
N THR A 166 -16.58 13.58 3.19
CA THR A 166 -16.05 12.31 3.65
C THR A 166 -14.53 12.29 3.50
N ASP A 167 -13.80 12.14 4.61
CA ASP A 167 -12.32 12.08 4.64
C ASP A 167 -11.75 10.65 4.68
N TYR A 168 -12.61 9.63 4.60
CA TYR A 168 -12.17 8.23 4.64
C TYR A 168 -11.61 7.75 3.29
N PRO A 169 -10.51 6.96 3.30
CA PRO A 169 -9.98 6.37 2.08
C PRO A 169 -10.99 5.36 1.52
N ALA A 170 -11.46 5.59 0.29
CA ALA A 170 -12.34 4.66 -0.42
C ALA A 170 -11.62 3.35 -0.80
N ILE A 171 -10.29 3.38 -0.96
CA ILE A 171 -9.48 2.23 -1.36
C ILE A 171 -8.39 2.02 -0.30
N PHE A 172 -8.53 0.94 0.46
CA PHE A 172 -7.55 0.50 1.45
C PHE A 172 -7.23 -0.99 1.27
N VAL A 173 -5.98 -1.28 0.92
CA VAL A 173 -5.49 -2.63 0.66
C VAL A 173 -4.30 -2.90 1.56
N ARG A 174 -4.28 -4.08 2.17
CA ARG A 174 -3.14 -4.56 2.95
C ARG A 174 -2.79 -5.98 2.50
N SER A 175 -1.52 -6.18 2.16
CA SER A 175 -0.96 -7.49 1.89
C SER A 175 0.30 -7.69 2.73
N GLY A 176 0.61 -8.92 3.07
CA GLY A 176 1.81 -9.23 3.82
C GLY A 176 2.03 -10.72 3.96
N GLY A 177 3.22 -11.09 4.42
CA GLY A 177 3.56 -12.47 4.65
C GLY A 177 5.01 -12.68 5.06
N MET A 178 5.29 -13.92 5.46
CA MET A 178 6.64 -14.37 5.79
C MET A 178 7.46 -14.59 4.54
N ILE A 179 8.72 -14.17 4.59
CA ILE A 179 9.71 -14.35 3.53
C ILE A 179 10.16 -15.80 3.50
N ARG A 180 10.12 -16.39 2.30
CA ARG A 180 10.35 -17.83 2.10
C ARG A 180 11.77 -18.15 1.68
N ASN A 181 12.43 -17.19 1.05
CA ASN A 181 13.76 -17.38 0.47
C ASN A 181 14.65 -16.20 0.84
N GLU A 182 15.93 -16.47 0.97
CA GLU A 182 16.97 -15.47 1.14
C GLU A 182 17.91 -15.55 -0.05
N ALA A 183 18.21 -14.41 -0.68
CA ALA A 183 19.08 -14.40 -1.83
C ALA A 183 20.53 -14.24 -1.38
N TYR A 184 21.22 -15.38 -1.26
CA TYR A 184 22.66 -15.53 -1.08
C TYR A 184 23.45 -15.21 -2.36
#